data_AF-A0A150QT16-F1
#
_entry.id   AF-A0A150QT16-F1
#
_cell.length_a   1.000
_cell.length_b   1.000
_cell.length_c   1.000
_cell.angle_alpha   90.00
_cell.angle_beta   90.00
_cell.angle_gamma   90.00
#
_symmetry.space_group_name_H-M   'P 1'
#
loop_
_entity.id
_entity.type
_entity.pdbx_description
1 polymer ?
#
loop_
_entity_poly.entity_id
_entity_poly.type
_entity_poly.pdbx_seq_one_letter_code
_entity_poly.pdbx_strand_id
1 'polypeptide(L)'
;MALASSACGGDEGHEPDLDIERSGVEAPLQGGDGGAGCPLLDGPHSFNELKGSLEDLPVDCVPSWTEEQLSAGFASIRDTRVPELIVAEQPGFLRRIPWLEPENGCEERAPAATYFLHQGGYPTPWYARVQSRVNGGLTLVTENEPDGEVSWSHHVAPVVRVGGQLMILDPAIEPTGPLPIATWLSRFVASEVDMAVCRDHADENGCIAAVPATPSLPSMIDSQGLRGRLISEWRVQELLGRDPYRSLGDCPPWAACPPEPAADPDLPPTMTRFASDRTDLPVWYPIYVIGDNFVEGLTTVRITGPGVDELAPISAINKRRILIEVLYPSGDYQVTASNGAHASQTLSLTID
;
A
#
# COMPACT_ATOMS: atom_id res chain seq x y z
N MET A 1 -21.09 4.02 8.25
CA MET A 1 -19.76 4.09 7.61
C MET A 1 -19.06 5.32 8.15
N ALA A 2 -18.25 5.15 9.18
CA ALA A 2 -17.22 6.13 9.51
C ALA A 2 -16.07 5.83 8.56
N LEU A 3 -15.72 6.78 7.68
CA LEU A 3 -14.50 6.67 6.88
C LEU A 3 -13.33 6.73 7.87
N ALA A 4 -12.59 5.63 8.00
CA ALA A 4 -11.32 5.66 8.71
C ALA A 4 -10.45 6.72 8.04
N SER A 5 -9.87 7.61 8.83
CA SER A 5 -8.96 8.65 8.35
C SER A 5 -7.76 7.98 7.68
N SER A 6 -7.72 8.00 6.35
CA SER A 6 -6.57 7.58 5.57
C SER A 6 -5.39 8.45 6.01
N ALA A 7 -4.23 7.87 6.33
CA ALA A 7 -3.04 8.69 6.62
C ALA A 7 -2.42 9.28 5.34
N CYS A 8 -3.03 9.04 4.18
CA CYS A 8 -2.87 9.87 2.99
C CYS A 8 -4.03 10.87 2.84
N GLY A 9 -4.69 11.26 3.94
CA GLY A 9 -5.90 12.09 3.97
C GLY A 9 -6.35 12.43 5.39
N GLY A 10 -5.54 13.21 6.11
CA GLY A 10 -5.99 13.93 7.30
C GLY A 10 -6.93 15.07 6.88
N ASP A 11 -8.20 14.95 7.24
CA ASP A 11 -9.22 15.99 7.01
C ASP A 11 -9.03 17.11 8.05
N GLU A 12 -8.18 18.09 7.75
CA GLU A 12 -8.18 19.37 8.46
C GLU A 12 -8.64 20.48 7.51
N GLY A 13 -9.82 21.02 7.83
CA GLY A 13 -10.57 21.94 6.99
C GLY A 13 -9.80 23.22 6.61
N HIS A 14 -10.01 23.66 5.37
CA HIS A 14 -9.69 25.03 4.98
C HIS A 14 -10.68 25.57 3.93
N GLU A 15 -10.92 26.87 4.03
CA GLU A 15 -11.97 27.65 3.36
C GLU A 15 -11.79 27.74 1.83
N PRO A 16 -12.89 27.95 1.08
CA PRO A 16 -12.82 28.02 -0.37
C PRO A 16 -12.47 29.45 -0.82
N ASP A 17 -11.54 29.58 -1.76
CA ASP A 17 -11.71 30.51 -2.88
C ASP A 17 -10.60 30.39 -3.94
N LEU A 18 -10.95 30.00 -5.17
CA LEU A 18 -10.93 30.88 -6.36
C LEU A 18 -10.91 30.10 -7.70
N ASP A 19 -11.72 30.65 -8.61
CA ASP A 19 -11.87 30.33 -10.04
C ASP A 19 -10.55 30.38 -10.83
N ILE A 20 -10.29 29.36 -11.66
CA ILE A 20 -9.31 29.43 -12.75
C ILE A 20 -9.88 28.78 -14.02
N GLU A 21 -9.95 29.58 -15.08
CA GLU A 21 -10.37 29.16 -16.43
C GLU A 21 -9.36 28.23 -17.12
N ARG A 22 -9.89 27.25 -17.87
CA ARG A 22 -9.14 26.32 -18.71
C ARG A 22 -8.58 27.01 -19.95
N SER A 23 -7.27 26.88 -20.17
CA SER A 23 -6.62 27.15 -21.46
C SER A 23 -6.04 25.84 -22.01
N GLY A 24 -6.57 25.40 -23.16
CA GLY A 24 -6.05 24.25 -23.90
C GLY A 24 -5.11 24.70 -25.00
N VAL A 25 -3.89 24.17 -25.03
CA VAL A 25 -3.00 24.17 -26.21
C VAL A 25 -2.05 22.97 -26.09
N GLU A 26 -2.02 22.12 -27.13
CA GLU A 26 -0.99 21.10 -27.34
C GLU A 26 0.35 21.75 -27.74
N ALA A 27 1.47 21.39 -27.12
CA ALA A 27 2.80 21.59 -27.71
C ALA A 27 3.88 20.63 -27.15
N PRO A 28 4.89 20.26 -27.95
CA PRO A 28 5.82 19.17 -27.65
C PRO A 28 7.07 19.64 -26.88
N LEU A 29 7.56 18.76 -26.00
CA LEU A 29 8.80 18.90 -25.22
C LEU A 29 10.04 19.00 -26.13
N GLN A 30 10.60 20.20 -26.26
CA GLN A 30 11.93 20.42 -26.85
C GLN A 30 12.97 20.59 -25.74
N GLY A 31 13.89 19.62 -25.65
CA GLY A 31 15.05 19.67 -24.77
C GLY A 31 16.03 20.77 -25.17
N GLY A 32 16.29 21.70 -24.26
CA GLY A 32 17.31 22.72 -24.38
C GLY A 32 18.63 22.25 -23.81
N ASP A 33 19.60 21.93 -24.67
CA ASP A 33 21.01 21.79 -24.32
C ASP A 33 21.58 23.18 -23.95
N GLY A 34 21.83 23.44 -22.66
CA GLY A 34 22.56 24.66 -22.29
C GLY A 34 22.55 25.07 -20.82
N GLY A 35 23.16 24.30 -19.94
CA GLY A 35 23.90 24.83 -18.78
C GLY A 35 23.18 25.74 -17.79
N ALA A 36 21.86 25.64 -17.63
CA ALA A 36 21.17 26.23 -16.49
C ALA A 36 21.21 25.21 -15.33
N GLY A 37 21.86 25.57 -14.22
CA GLY A 37 21.82 24.76 -13.00
C GLY A 37 20.37 24.48 -12.60
N CYS A 38 20.16 23.35 -11.91
CA CYS A 38 18.85 22.95 -11.42
C CYS A 38 18.10 24.14 -10.79
N PRO A 39 16.95 24.59 -11.35
CA PRO A 39 16.27 25.81 -10.90
C PRO A 39 15.57 25.65 -9.54
N LEU A 40 15.49 24.44 -8.99
CA LEU A 40 14.98 24.25 -7.64
C LEU A 40 15.94 24.86 -6.63
N LEU A 41 15.50 25.95 -6.01
CA LEU A 41 16.22 26.62 -4.94
C LEU A 41 16.30 25.68 -3.73
N ASP A 42 17.47 25.58 -3.10
CA ASP A 42 17.59 24.90 -1.80
C ASP A 42 16.64 25.56 -0.78
N GLY A 43 16.00 24.75 0.07
CA GLY A 43 15.09 25.23 1.13
C GLY A 43 13.71 24.54 1.14
N PRO A 44 12.89 24.79 2.17
CA PRO A 44 11.53 24.25 2.23
C PRO A 44 10.66 24.88 1.13
N HIS A 45 9.93 24.04 0.40
CA HIS A 45 8.90 24.48 -0.54
C HIS A 45 7.61 23.70 -0.29
N SER A 46 6.48 24.37 -0.36
CA SER A 46 5.17 23.74 -0.34
C SER A 46 4.90 22.98 -1.64
N PHE A 47 3.95 22.04 -1.59
CA PHE A 47 3.47 21.38 -2.80
C PHE A 47 2.92 22.40 -3.82
N ASN A 48 2.19 23.42 -3.35
CA ASN A 48 1.59 24.43 -4.23
C ASN A 48 2.61 25.33 -4.94
N GLU A 49 3.79 25.52 -4.37
CA GLU A 49 4.89 26.27 -5.02
C GLU A 49 5.58 25.46 -6.12
N LEU A 50 5.60 24.14 -5.99
CA LEU A 50 6.33 23.24 -6.89
C LEU A 50 5.44 22.49 -7.88
N LYS A 51 4.12 22.50 -7.67
CA LYS A 51 3.20 21.79 -8.53
C LYS A 51 3.14 22.43 -9.91
N GLY A 52 3.10 21.61 -10.94
CA GLY A 52 3.05 22.06 -12.32
C GLY A 52 2.44 21.01 -13.25
N SER A 53 2.35 21.37 -14.53
CA SER A 53 2.09 20.40 -15.59
C SER A 53 3.29 19.43 -15.72
N LEU A 54 3.11 18.31 -16.41
CA LEU A 54 4.21 17.38 -16.69
C LEU A 54 5.36 18.06 -17.43
N GLU A 55 5.05 19.04 -18.29
CA GLU A 55 6.03 19.76 -19.08
C GLU A 55 6.85 20.77 -18.26
N ASP A 56 6.29 21.27 -17.16
CA ASP A 56 6.93 22.27 -16.31
C ASP A 56 7.76 21.65 -15.16
N LEU A 57 7.75 20.32 -15.03
CA LEU A 57 8.50 19.66 -13.96
C LEU A 57 10.02 19.87 -14.14
N PRO A 58 10.78 19.98 -13.03
CA PRO A 58 12.21 20.22 -13.06
C PRO A 58 13.00 18.94 -13.41
N VAL A 59 12.77 18.38 -14.60
CA VAL A 59 13.32 17.09 -15.04
C VAL A 59 14.84 17.04 -14.93
N ASP A 60 15.52 18.12 -15.33
CA ASP A 60 16.99 18.18 -15.35
C ASP A 60 17.64 18.18 -13.97
N CYS A 61 16.85 18.46 -12.93
CA CYS A 61 17.31 18.38 -11.55
C CYS A 61 17.33 16.94 -11.00
N VAL A 62 16.50 16.06 -11.56
CA VAL A 62 16.30 14.72 -11.04
C VAL A 62 17.56 13.88 -11.29
N PRO A 63 18.07 13.16 -10.26
CA PRO A 63 19.25 12.32 -10.35
C PRO A 63 19.18 11.35 -11.52
N SER A 64 20.25 11.33 -12.31
CA SER A 64 20.31 10.57 -13.55
C SER A 64 20.82 9.17 -13.30
N TRP A 65 20.10 8.18 -13.81
CA TRP A 65 20.41 6.77 -13.74
C TRP A 65 20.62 6.21 -15.16
N THR A 66 21.38 5.14 -15.25
CA THR A 66 21.43 4.27 -16.43
C THR A 66 20.22 3.32 -16.46
N GLU A 67 19.91 2.73 -17.61
CA GLU A 67 18.86 1.71 -17.72
C GLU A 67 19.13 0.49 -16.81
N GLU A 68 20.40 0.09 -16.70
CA GLU A 68 20.83 -0.99 -15.81
C GLU A 68 20.55 -0.64 -14.34
N GLN A 69 20.92 0.56 -13.90
CA GLN A 69 20.61 1.04 -12.55
C GLN A 69 19.10 1.11 -12.30
N LEU A 70 18.30 1.53 -13.29
CA LEU A 70 16.84 1.58 -13.17
C LEU A 70 16.25 0.20 -12.94
N SER A 71 16.61 -0.78 -13.77
CA SER A 71 16.11 -2.14 -13.63
C SER A 71 16.60 -2.80 -12.34
N ALA A 72 17.89 -2.70 -12.03
CA ALA A 72 18.49 -3.31 -10.84
C ALA A 72 18.02 -2.64 -9.54
N GLY A 73 17.90 -1.31 -9.53
CA GLY A 73 17.41 -0.55 -8.38
C GLY A 73 15.94 -0.84 -8.10
N PHE A 74 15.10 -0.89 -9.14
CA PHE A 74 13.69 -1.27 -9.00
C PHE A 74 13.55 -2.69 -8.43
N ALA A 75 14.25 -3.67 -8.99
CA ALA A 75 14.25 -5.04 -8.48
C ALA A 75 14.77 -5.09 -7.03
N SER A 76 15.81 -4.32 -6.69
CA SER A 76 16.36 -4.25 -5.35
C SER A 76 15.32 -3.83 -4.31
N ILE A 77 14.60 -2.72 -4.52
CA ILE A 77 13.58 -2.25 -3.57
C ILE A 77 12.32 -3.13 -3.56
N ARG A 78 12.00 -3.78 -4.69
CA ARG A 78 10.84 -4.66 -4.80
C ARG A 78 11.07 -6.01 -4.14
N ASP A 79 12.25 -6.62 -4.34
CA ASP A 79 12.48 -8.04 -4.08
C ASP A 79 13.36 -8.30 -2.85
N THR A 80 14.20 -7.35 -2.44
CA THR A 80 15.14 -7.56 -1.33
C THR A 80 14.41 -7.61 0.01
N ARG A 81 14.63 -8.70 0.76
CA ARG A 81 14.22 -8.80 2.16
C ARG A 81 15.40 -8.44 3.05
N VAL A 82 15.20 -7.52 3.98
CA VAL A 82 16.29 -6.91 4.76
C VAL A 82 16.08 -7.09 6.28
N PRO A 83 17.16 -7.25 7.06
CA PRO A 83 17.08 -7.45 8.50
C PRO A 83 16.49 -6.26 9.27
N GLU A 84 16.56 -5.05 8.71
CA GLU A 84 15.99 -3.83 9.30
C GLU A 84 14.46 -3.88 9.37
N LEU A 85 13.81 -4.73 8.56
CA LEU A 85 12.35 -4.85 8.47
C LEU A 85 11.80 -6.08 9.19
N ILE A 86 12.53 -6.62 10.18
CA ILE A 86 12.05 -7.73 11.00
C ILE A 86 10.98 -7.23 11.99
N VAL A 87 9.85 -7.94 12.02
CA VAL A 87 8.77 -7.76 12.99
C VAL A 87 9.00 -8.71 14.17
N ALA A 88 8.77 -8.24 15.41
CA ALA A 88 9.18 -8.97 16.62
C ALA A 88 8.48 -10.32 16.78
N GLU A 89 7.23 -10.39 16.30
CA GLU A 89 6.38 -11.56 16.25
C GLU A 89 6.87 -12.60 15.23
N GLN A 90 7.78 -12.21 14.32
CA GLN A 90 8.26 -13.02 13.21
C GLN A 90 9.80 -12.91 13.04
N PRO A 91 10.59 -13.24 14.07
CA PRO A 91 12.02 -12.92 14.12
C PRO A 91 12.87 -13.62 13.03
N GLY A 92 12.34 -14.68 12.42
CA GLY A 92 13.01 -15.43 11.34
C GLY A 92 12.51 -15.11 9.93
N PHE A 93 11.56 -14.19 9.79
CA PHE A 93 10.93 -13.87 8.51
C PHE A 93 11.32 -12.47 8.07
N LEU A 94 12.37 -12.38 7.25
CA LEU A 94 12.79 -11.11 6.67
C LEU A 94 11.68 -10.55 5.78
N ARG A 95 11.47 -9.23 5.83
CA ARG A 95 10.44 -8.54 5.06
C ARG A 95 11.05 -7.62 4.01
N ARG A 96 10.25 -7.32 2.99
CA ARG A 96 10.49 -6.25 2.01
C ARG A 96 9.80 -4.98 2.50
N ILE A 97 9.98 -3.88 1.78
CA ILE A 97 9.11 -2.70 1.92
C ILE A 97 7.65 -3.16 1.65
N PRO A 98 6.64 -2.69 2.42
CA PRO A 98 5.29 -3.24 2.40
C PRO A 98 4.47 -2.80 1.18
N TRP A 99 4.90 -3.20 -0.02
CA TRP A 99 4.30 -2.84 -1.30
C TRP A 99 2.89 -3.41 -1.51
N LEU A 100 2.52 -4.49 -0.81
CA LEU A 100 1.21 -5.13 -0.92
C LEU A 100 0.17 -4.54 0.06
N GLU A 101 0.47 -3.42 0.69
CA GLU A 101 -0.45 -2.58 1.45
C GLU A 101 -0.56 -1.23 0.73
N PRO A 102 -1.49 -1.08 -0.24
CA PRO A 102 -1.58 0.16 -1.00
C PRO A 102 -2.43 1.23 -0.31
N GLU A 103 -3.44 0.88 0.50
CA GLU A 103 -4.36 1.81 1.18
C GLU A 103 -3.66 2.99 1.85
N ASN A 104 -2.49 2.75 2.45
CA ASN A 104 -1.80 3.80 3.17
C ASN A 104 -0.28 3.57 3.22
N GLY A 105 0.46 4.62 3.54
CA GLY A 105 1.86 4.57 3.89
C GLY A 105 2.85 4.79 2.75
N CYS A 106 2.42 5.51 1.71
CA CYS A 106 3.31 5.96 0.65
C CYS A 106 4.46 6.82 1.20
N GLU A 107 4.20 7.62 2.24
CA GLU A 107 5.17 8.44 2.96
C GLU A 107 6.19 7.64 3.77
N GLU A 108 5.95 6.36 4.07
CA GLU A 108 6.97 5.47 4.60
C GLU A 108 7.64 4.63 3.52
N ARG A 109 6.88 4.13 2.55
CA ARG A 109 7.43 3.29 1.47
C ARG A 109 8.42 4.04 0.61
N ALA A 110 8.10 5.26 0.18
CA ALA A 110 8.97 6.03 -0.69
C ALA A 110 10.30 6.38 -0.01
N PRO A 111 10.34 6.90 1.24
CA PRO A 111 11.60 7.14 1.93
C PRO A 111 12.36 5.86 2.28
N ALA A 112 11.68 4.76 2.60
CA ALA A 112 12.35 3.47 2.78
C ALA A 112 13.06 3.01 1.49
N ALA A 113 12.39 3.12 0.34
CA ALA A 113 12.99 2.80 -0.96
C ALA A 113 14.20 3.69 -1.25
N THR A 114 14.07 5.01 -1.05
CA THR A 114 15.17 5.97 -1.22
C THR A 114 16.34 5.66 -0.28
N TYR A 115 16.06 5.29 0.98
CA TYR A 115 17.07 4.85 1.94
C TYR A 115 17.84 3.62 1.47
N PHE A 116 17.14 2.53 1.12
CA PHE A 116 17.82 1.29 0.71
C PHE A 116 18.59 1.45 -0.61
N LEU A 117 18.08 2.26 -1.56
CA LEU A 117 18.81 2.60 -2.78
C LEU A 117 20.08 3.40 -2.48
N HIS A 118 19.99 4.39 -1.59
CA HIS A 118 21.16 5.16 -1.16
C HIS A 118 22.20 4.28 -0.47
N GLN A 119 21.78 3.40 0.45
CA GLN A 119 22.68 2.42 1.09
C GLN A 119 23.30 1.45 0.08
N GLY A 120 22.58 1.12 -1.00
CA GLY A 120 23.06 0.31 -2.12
C GLY A 120 24.03 1.04 -3.07
N GLY A 121 24.36 2.31 -2.81
CA GLY A 121 25.28 3.11 -3.63
C GLY A 121 24.66 3.68 -4.92
N TYR A 122 23.33 3.65 -5.05
CA TYR A 122 22.65 4.31 -6.16
C TYR A 122 22.63 5.83 -5.95
N PRO A 123 22.63 6.64 -7.03
CA PRO A 123 22.31 8.06 -6.91
C PRO A 123 20.94 8.20 -6.23
N THR A 124 20.87 8.93 -5.11
CA THR A 124 19.66 9.04 -4.29
C THR A 124 18.46 9.50 -5.13
N PRO A 125 17.37 8.74 -5.26
CA PRO A 125 16.17 9.20 -5.94
C PRO A 125 15.59 10.47 -5.31
N TRP A 126 14.84 11.21 -6.12
CA TRP A 126 13.94 12.25 -5.63
C TRP A 126 12.55 11.65 -5.42
N TYR A 127 11.56 12.47 -5.09
CA TYR A 127 10.16 12.04 -4.92
C TYR A 127 9.29 12.71 -5.96
N ALA A 128 8.46 11.93 -6.64
CA ALA A 128 7.32 12.43 -7.38
C ALA A 128 6.10 12.37 -6.46
N ARG A 129 5.42 13.50 -6.28
CA ARG A 129 4.20 13.60 -5.51
C ARG A 129 3.05 13.98 -6.43
N VAL A 130 1.92 13.31 -6.27
CA VAL A 130 0.68 13.59 -6.98
C VAL A 130 -0.44 13.86 -5.98
N GLN A 131 -1.30 14.83 -6.30
CA GLN A 131 -2.47 15.18 -5.49
C GLN A 131 -3.67 15.39 -6.42
N SER A 132 -4.85 14.93 -6.01
CA SER A 132 -6.07 15.22 -6.77
C SER A 132 -6.44 16.69 -6.65
N ARG A 133 -6.77 17.36 -7.77
CA ARG A 133 -7.25 18.77 -7.76
C ARG A 133 -8.65 18.94 -7.23
N VAL A 134 -9.47 17.91 -7.42
CA VAL A 134 -10.86 17.86 -7.01
C VAL A 134 -10.95 16.96 -5.79
N ASN A 135 -11.79 17.29 -4.82
CA ASN A 135 -12.04 16.47 -3.61
C ASN A 135 -12.54 15.02 -3.90
N GLY A 136 -12.48 14.54 -5.14
CA GLY A 136 -12.77 13.17 -5.54
C GLY A 136 -11.66 12.16 -5.24
N GLY A 137 -10.43 12.62 -4.95
CA GLY A 137 -9.30 11.74 -4.60
C GLY A 137 -8.63 11.04 -5.79
N LEU A 138 -7.54 10.35 -5.51
CA LEU A 138 -6.82 9.46 -6.40
C LEU A 138 -7.31 8.04 -6.14
N THR A 139 -7.95 7.39 -7.11
CA THR A 139 -8.39 5.99 -6.95
C THR A 139 -7.48 5.04 -7.74
N LEU A 140 -7.01 3.98 -7.10
CA LEU A 140 -6.29 2.87 -7.73
C LEU A 140 -7.11 1.59 -7.63
N VAL A 141 -7.35 0.93 -8.76
CA VAL A 141 -7.85 -0.46 -8.81
C VAL A 141 -6.68 -1.41 -8.56
N THR A 142 -6.82 -2.30 -7.58
CA THR A 142 -5.74 -3.19 -7.13
C THR A 142 -6.27 -4.49 -6.55
N GLU A 143 -5.58 -5.59 -6.82
CA GLU A 143 -5.86 -6.89 -6.21
C GLU A 143 -5.35 -6.99 -4.77
N ASN A 144 -4.67 -5.97 -4.26
CA ASN A 144 -4.14 -5.91 -2.90
C ASN A 144 -5.13 -5.26 -1.91
N GLU A 145 -6.39 -5.13 -2.29
CA GLU A 145 -7.47 -4.71 -1.39
C GLU A 145 -8.66 -5.66 -1.43
N PRO A 146 -9.33 -5.90 -0.27
CA PRO A 146 -10.56 -6.68 -0.23
C PRO A 146 -11.64 -6.16 -1.17
N ASP A 147 -11.79 -4.84 -1.27
CA ASP A 147 -12.80 -4.19 -2.12
C ASP A 147 -12.32 -3.98 -3.57
N GLY A 148 -11.06 -4.32 -3.87
CA GLY A 148 -10.48 -4.21 -5.21
C GLY A 148 -10.01 -2.81 -5.61
N GLU A 149 -10.14 -1.81 -4.74
CA GLU A 149 -9.68 -0.45 -4.97
C GLU A 149 -9.28 0.28 -3.68
N VAL A 150 -8.44 1.30 -3.80
CA VAL A 150 -8.07 2.25 -2.74
C VAL A 150 -8.26 3.68 -3.24
N SER A 151 -8.51 4.61 -2.32
CA SER A 151 -8.54 6.03 -2.62
C SER A 151 -7.70 6.84 -1.65
N TRP A 152 -6.99 7.85 -2.16
CA TRP A 152 -6.12 8.74 -1.38
C TRP A 152 -6.33 10.20 -1.73
N SER A 153 -5.97 11.14 -0.86
CA SER A 153 -5.90 12.56 -1.26
C SER A 153 -4.65 12.84 -2.11
N HIS A 154 -3.56 12.11 -1.83
CA HIS A 154 -2.27 12.24 -2.49
C HIS A 154 -1.51 10.91 -2.49
N HIS A 155 -0.47 10.82 -3.32
CA HIS A 155 0.44 9.67 -3.35
C HIS A 155 1.86 10.14 -3.66
N VAL A 156 2.86 9.38 -3.20
CA VAL A 156 4.28 9.69 -3.39
C VAL A 156 5.08 8.44 -3.75
N ALA A 157 6.04 8.60 -4.65
CA ALA A 157 6.95 7.53 -5.06
C ALA A 157 8.35 8.08 -5.40
N PRO A 158 9.41 7.27 -5.28
CA PRO A 158 10.73 7.62 -5.77
C PRO A 158 10.73 7.89 -7.29
N VAL A 159 11.47 8.92 -7.72
CA VAL A 159 11.64 9.30 -9.13
C VAL A 159 13.11 9.51 -9.47
N VAL A 160 13.49 9.05 -10.67
CA VAL A 160 14.83 9.19 -11.25
C VAL A 160 14.72 9.62 -12.70
N ARG A 161 15.83 10.08 -13.30
CA ARG A 161 15.88 10.42 -14.74
C ARG A 161 16.69 9.39 -15.51
N VAL A 162 16.12 8.83 -16.57
CA VAL A 162 16.81 7.90 -17.49
C VAL A 162 16.55 8.36 -18.92
N GLY A 163 17.60 8.58 -19.70
CA GLY A 163 17.46 9.02 -21.10
C GLY A 163 16.67 10.33 -21.27
N GLY A 164 16.72 11.22 -20.29
CA GLY A 164 15.95 12.48 -20.30
C GLY A 164 14.49 12.35 -19.85
N GLN A 165 14.04 11.16 -19.49
CA GLN A 165 12.66 10.89 -19.05
C GLN A 165 12.60 10.61 -17.55
N LEU A 166 11.55 11.10 -16.88
CA LEU A 166 11.28 10.76 -15.49
C LEU A 166 10.68 9.36 -15.37
N MET A 167 11.30 8.55 -14.54
CA MET A 167 10.94 7.16 -14.26
C MET A 167 10.61 7.00 -12.78
N ILE A 168 9.45 6.42 -12.50
CA ILE A 168 8.90 6.19 -11.17
C ILE A 168 9.22 4.76 -10.73
N LEU A 169 9.67 4.61 -9.49
CA LEU A 169 9.93 3.31 -8.86
C LEU A 169 8.86 3.01 -7.80
N ASP A 170 7.72 2.47 -8.22
CA ASP A 170 6.56 2.25 -7.32
C ASP A 170 5.94 0.85 -7.45
N PRO A 171 6.53 -0.15 -6.76
CA PRO A 171 6.00 -1.52 -6.81
C PRO A 171 4.60 -1.71 -6.21
N ALA A 172 4.06 -0.74 -5.43
CA ALA A 172 2.69 -0.82 -4.94
C ALA A 172 1.66 -0.57 -6.06
N ILE A 173 2.03 0.23 -7.07
CA ILE A 173 1.20 0.55 -8.23
C ILE A 173 1.49 -0.38 -9.40
N GLU A 174 2.77 -0.59 -9.71
CA GLU A 174 3.21 -1.45 -10.81
C GLU A 174 4.34 -2.35 -10.33
N PRO A 175 4.04 -3.59 -9.93
CA PRO A 175 5.06 -4.48 -9.41
C PRO A 175 5.97 -5.05 -10.52
N THR A 176 5.62 -4.95 -11.80
CA THR A 176 6.41 -5.59 -12.87
C THR A 176 7.65 -4.79 -13.26
N GLY A 177 7.65 -3.47 -13.06
CA GLY A 177 8.76 -2.62 -13.46
C GLY A 177 8.55 -1.12 -13.17
N PRO A 178 9.60 -0.32 -13.37
CA PRO A 178 9.53 1.13 -13.28
C PRO A 178 8.65 1.70 -14.40
N LEU A 179 7.94 2.79 -14.10
CA LEU A 179 7.02 3.42 -15.04
C LEU A 179 7.51 4.79 -15.50
N PRO A 180 7.32 5.16 -16.77
CA PRO A 180 7.29 6.56 -17.15
C PRO A 180 6.29 7.34 -16.29
N ILE A 181 6.65 8.57 -15.91
CA ILE A 181 5.79 9.39 -15.03
C ILE A 181 4.36 9.58 -15.56
N ALA A 182 4.20 9.78 -16.88
CA ALA A 182 2.89 9.88 -17.52
C ALA A 182 2.08 8.58 -17.42
N THR A 183 2.75 7.42 -17.54
CA THR A 183 2.11 6.12 -17.37
C THR A 183 1.72 5.86 -15.92
N TRP A 184 2.56 6.24 -14.96
CA TRP A 184 2.24 6.16 -13.53
C TRP A 184 1.02 7.02 -13.19
N LEU A 185 0.96 8.27 -13.67
CA LEU A 185 -0.21 9.14 -13.50
C LEU A 185 -1.49 8.54 -14.09
N SER A 186 -1.40 7.86 -15.23
CA SER A 186 -2.56 7.21 -15.86
C SER A 186 -3.12 6.01 -15.08
N ARG A 187 -2.42 5.55 -14.02
CA ARG A 187 -2.92 4.49 -13.14
C ARG A 187 -4.00 4.97 -12.18
N PHE A 188 -4.07 6.27 -11.92
CA PHE A 188 -5.08 6.85 -11.05
C PHE A 188 -6.33 7.21 -11.86
N VAL A 189 -7.50 6.79 -11.38
CA VAL A 189 -8.78 7.26 -11.91
C VAL A 189 -9.04 8.65 -11.33
N ALA A 190 -8.49 9.68 -11.97
CA ALA A 190 -8.68 11.08 -11.58
C ALA A 190 -8.92 11.94 -12.82
N SER A 191 -9.86 12.89 -12.74
CA SER A 191 -10.16 13.80 -13.85
C SER A 191 -9.06 14.83 -14.04
N GLU A 192 -8.43 15.29 -12.95
CA GLU A 192 -7.30 16.23 -12.95
C GLU A 192 -6.42 16.02 -11.71
N VAL A 193 -5.10 15.97 -11.93
CA VAL A 193 -4.10 15.82 -10.86
C VAL A 193 -3.06 16.93 -10.94
N ASP A 194 -2.60 17.36 -9.78
CA ASP A 194 -1.40 18.18 -9.65
C ASP A 194 -0.22 17.28 -9.33
N MET A 195 0.96 17.66 -9.82
CA MET A 195 2.19 16.93 -9.56
C MET A 195 3.33 17.87 -9.22
N ALA A 196 4.14 17.46 -8.25
CA ALA A 196 5.38 18.13 -7.88
C ALA A 196 6.52 17.10 -7.81
N VAL A 197 7.74 17.58 -7.98
CA VAL A 197 8.96 16.79 -7.75
C VAL A 197 9.70 17.38 -6.56
N CYS A 198 9.88 16.60 -5.50
CA CYS A 198 10.57 16.99 -4.28
C CYS A 198 11.96 16.34 -4.22
N ARG A 199 12.98 17.08 -3.79
CA ARG A 199 14.37 16.58 -3.68
C ARG A 199 14.57 15.54 -2.58
N ASP A 200 14.19 15.86 -1.34
CA ASP A 200 14.69 15.13 -0.16
C ASP A 200 13.59 14.50 0.70
N HIS A 201 12.45 15.18 0.85
CA HIS A 201 11.32 14.67 1.61
C HIS A 201 10.01 15.22 1.06
N ALA A 202 8.97 14.40 1.14
CA ALA A 202 7.60 14.76 0.86
C ALA A 202 6.74 14.19 1.99
N ASP A 203 6.05 15.07 2.71
CA ASP A 203 5.04 14.74 3.72
C ASP A 203 3.71 15.42 3.35
N GLU A 204 2.66 15.26 4.15
CA GLU A 204 1.36 15.87 3.89
C GLU A 204 1.42 17.38 3.61
N ASN A 205 2.39 18.10 4.21
CA ASN A 205 2.49 19.55 4.20
C ASN A 205 3.36 20.12 3.05
N GLY A 206 4.16 19.30 2.36
CA GLY A 206 4.87 19.74 1.15
C GLY A 206 6.18 19.01 0.86
N CYS A 207 7.10 19.71 0.19
CA CYS A 207 8.47 19.29 -0.06
C CYS A 207 9.39 19.97 0.99
N ILE A 208 9.28 19.59 2.26
CA ILE A 208 9.73 20.42 3.40
C ILE A 208 11.25 20.49 3.59
N ALA A 209 12.03 19.63 2.93
CA ALA A 209 13.43 19.46 3.28
C ALA A 209 14.41 19.58 2.10
N ALA A 210 14.30 20.54 1.16
CA ALA A 210 15.21 20.59 -0.01
C ALA A 210 16.69 20.95 0.29
N VAL A 211 17.16 20.74 1.53
CA VAL A 211 18.59 20.65 1.84
C VAL A 211 18.99 19.18 1.70
N PRO A 212 19.96 18.85 0.82
CA PRO A 212 20.38 17.47 0.62
C PRO A 212 20.72 16.80 1.95
N ALA A 213 19.89 15.85 2.34
CA ALA A 213 20.05 15.07 3.56
C ALA A 213 20.30 13.61 3.18
N THR A 214 21.20 12.96 3.92
CA THR A 214 21.30 11.49 3.83
C THR A 214 19.93 10.92 4.23
N PRO A 215 19.29 10.11 3.36
CA PRO A 215 18.01 9.50 3.70
C PRO A 215 18.13 8.68 4.98
N SER A 216 17.09 8.73 5.81
CA SER A 216 16.94 7.86 6.98
C SER A 216 15.84 6.84 6.72
N LEU A 217 15.96 5.67 7.35
CA LEU A 217 14.86 4.72 7.37
C LEU A 217 13.71 5.33 8.18
N PRO A 218 12.44 5.21 7.72
CA PRO A 218 11.30 5.67 8.50
C PRO A 218 11.20 4.99 9.88
N SER A 219 10.39 5.59 10.75
CA SER A 219 10.15 5.07 12.10
C SER A 219 9.73 3.59 12.09
N MET A 220 10.34 2.81 12.98
CA MET A 220 10.02 1.40 13.24
C MET A 220 9.26 1.24 14.57
N ILE A 221 8.42 2.22 14.93
CA ILE A 221 7.51 2.13 16.08
C ILE A 221 6.27 1.34 15.65
N ASP A 222 5.70 0.50 16.53
CA ASP A 222 4.63 -0.43 16.12
C ASP A 222 3.34 0.28 15.69
N SER A 223 2.98 1.40 16.33
CA SER A 223 1.72 2.12 16.08
C SER A 223 1.77 3.12 14.92
N GLN A 224 2.96 3.45 14.41
CA GLN A 224 3.17 4.48 13.38
C GLN A 224 4.42 4.17 12.55
N GLY A 225 4.40 4.55 11.28
CA GLY A 225 5.55 4.38 10.42
C GLY A 225 5.62 2.99 9.77
N LEU A 226 6.82 2.62 9.31
CA LEU A 226 7.03 1.49 8.42
C LEU A 226 6.68 0.14 9.08
N ARG A 227 6.85 0.03 10.40
CA ARG A 227 6.53 -1.20 11.14
C ARG A 227 5.04 -1.48 11.24
N GLY A 228 4.25 -0.45 11.53
CA GLY A 228 2.79 -0.56 11.45
C GLY A 228 2.34 -1.01 10.06
N ARG A 229 3.00 -0.52 8.99
CA ARG A 229 2.72 -0.95 7.60
C ARG A 229 3.10 -2.41 7.34
N LEU A 230 4.19 -2.92 7.90
CA LEU A 230 4.55 -4.33 7.79
C LEU A 230 3.53 -5.26 8.48
N ILE A 231 2.99 -4.82 9.62
CA ILE A 231 1.92 -5.54 10.32
C ILE A 231 0.63 -5.47 9.49
N SER A 232 0.20 -4.27 9.08
CA SER A 232 -0.98 -4.06 8.23
C SER A 232 -0.91 -4.92 6.97
N GLU A 233 0.19 -4.88 6.22
CA GLU A 233 0.38 -5.68 4.99
C GLU A 233 0.15 -7.17 5.24
N TRP A 234 0.62 -7.71 6.36
CA TRP A 234 0.34 -9.10 6.73
C TRP A 234 -1.15 -9.37 6.86
N ARG A 235 -1.87 -8.46 7.53
CA ARG A 235 -3.32 -8.54 7.72
C ARG A 235 -4.06 -8.45 6.39
N VAL A 236 -3.62 -7.59 5.48
CA VAL A 236 -4.16 -7.55 4.12
C VAL A 236 -4.08 -8.90 3.44
N GLN A 237 -2.93 -9.57 3.52
CA GLN A 237 -2.77 -10.88 2.88
C GLN A 237 -3.75 -11.91 3.47
N GLU A 238 -3.97 -11.88 4.79
CA GLU A 238 -4.96 -12.73 5.45
C GLU A 238 -6.41 -12.38 5.04
N LEU A 239 -6.74 -11.08 4.97
CA LEU A 239 -8.04 -10.59 4.51
C LEU A 239 -8.31 -10.88 3.03
N LEU A 240 -7.29 -11.02 2.21
CA LEU A 240 -7.40 -11.51 0.82
C LEU A 240 -7.46 -13.04 0.74
N GLY A 241 -7.28 -13.73 1.86
CA GLY A 241 -7.20 -15.19 1.96
C GLY A 241 -5.96 -15.79 1.28
N ARG A 242 -4.88 -15.02 1.20
CA ARG A 242 -3.55 -15.47 0.77
C ARG A 242 -2.78 -16.00 1.97
N ASP A 243 -1.79 -16.86 1.73
CA ASP A 243 -0.80 -17.22 2.75
C ASP A 243 0.26 -16.11 2.87
N PRO A 244 0.32 -15.37 4.00
CA PRO A 244 1.29 -14.27 4.13
C PRO A 244 2.73 -14.76 4.09
N TYR A 245 3.03 -15.98 4.57
CA TYR A 245 4.38 -16.53 4.50
C TYR A 245 4.81 -16.77 3.05
N ARG A 246 3.86 -17.04 2.15
CA ARG A 246 4.12 -17.20 0.72
C ARG A 246 4.17 -15.86 0.02
N SER A 247 3.11 -15.05 0.10
CA SER A 247 3.00 -13.79 -0.65
C SER A 247 4.01 -12.74 -0.20
N LEU A 248 4.37 -12.70 1.07
CA LEU A 248 5.39 -11.79 1.60
C LEU A 248 6.79 -12.42 1.61
N GLY A 249 6.85 -13.74 1.41
CA GLY A 249 8.07 -14.53 1.33
C GLY A 249 8.48 -14.77 -0.12
N ASP A 250 8.70 -16.03 -0.49
CA ASP A 250 9.31 -16.41 -1.76
C ASP A 250 8.33 -16.42 -2.94
N CYS A 251 7.03 -16.18 -2.69
CA CYS A 251 5.97 -16.23 -3.67
C CYS A 251 5.14 -14.95 -3.75
N PRO A 252 5.76 -13.78 -3.96
CA PRO A 252 5.01 -12.55 -4.15
C PRO A 252 4.16 -12.61 -5.42
N PRO A 253 3.14 -11.74 -5.57
CA PRO A 253 2.24 -11.75 -6.73
C PRO A 253 2.94 -11.58 -8.08
N TRP A 254 4.12 -10.96 -8.09
CA TRP A 254 4.94 -10.77 -9.30
C TRP A 254 5.91 -11.92 -9.59
N ALA A 255 5.95 -12.97 -8.77
CA ALA A 255 6.76 -14.16 -8.99
C ALA A 255 5.93 -15.32 -9.51
N ALA A 256 6.52 -16.14 -10.39
CA ALA A 256 5.91 -17.39 -10.81
C ALA A 256 6.06 -18.44 -9.69
N CYS A 257 4.97 -18.72 -8.97
CA CYS A 257 4.97 -19.72 -7.91
C CYS A 257 4.06 -20.92 -8.19
N PRO A 258 4.40 -22.10 -7.66
CA PRO A 258 3.50 -23.24 -7.68
C PRO A 258 2.18 -22.86 -7.01
N PRO A 259 1.03 -23.33 -7.52
CA PRO A 259 -0.25 -23.10 -6.86
C PRO A 259 -0.23 -23.68 -5.44
N GLU A 260 -0.99 -23.07 -4.53
CA GLU A 260 -1.19 -23.66 -3.21
C GLU A 260 -1.92 -25.00 -3.33
N PRO A 261 -1.62 -25.99 -2.46
CA PRO A 261 -2.43 -27.18 -2.37
C PRO A 261 -3.90 -26.81 -2.13
N ALA A 262 -4.83 -27.51 -2.78
CA ALA A 262 -6.25 -27.34 -2.50
C ALA A 262 -6.58 -27.64 -1.03
N ALA A 263 -7.73 -27.16 -0.56
CA ALA A 263 -8.26 -27.57 0.74
C ALA A 263 -8.64 -29.07 0.69
N ASP A 264 -8.42 -29.76 1.81
CA ASP A 264 -8.72 -31.17 2.01
C ASP A 264 -10.02 -31.32 2.83
N PRO A 265 -11.11 -31.83 2.23
CA PRO A 265 -12.39 -32.00 2.91
C PRO A 265 -12.36 -33.04 4.03
N ASP A 266 -11.36 -33.93 4.06
CA ASP A 266 -11.23 -34.99 5.06
C ASP A 266 -10.41 -34.54 6.29
N LEU A 267 -9.95 -33.28 6.30
CA LEU A 267 -9.23 -32.67 7.41
C LEU A 267 -10.07 -31.59 8.09
N PRO A 268 -9.94 -31.41 9.42
CA PRO A 268 -10.58 -30.31 10.11
C PRO A 268 -10.05 -28.96 9.60
N PRO A 269 -10.90 -27.92 9.52
CA PRO A 269 -10.41 -26.57 9.32
C PRO A 269 -9.66 -26.11 10.56
N THR A 270 -8.70 -25.20 10.38
CA THR A 270 -8.06 -24.51 11.51
C THR A 270 -8.52 -23.07 11.50
N MET A 271 -8.78 -22.52 12.70
CA MET A 271 -8.99 -21.10 12.88
C MET A 271 -7.85 -20.55 13.71
N THR A 272 -7.32 -19.40 13.32
CA THR A 272 -6.22 -18.73 14.01
C THR A 272 -6.69 -17.47 14.73
N ARG A 273 -7.56 -16.67 14.10
CA ARG A 273 -8.05 -15.41 14.66
C ARG A 273 -9.30 -14.91 13.92
N PHE A 274 -9.84 -13.81 14.45
CA PHE A 274 -10.86 -13.02 13.79
C PHE A 274 -10.30 -11.66 13.40
N ALA A 275 -10.90 -11.05 12.39
CA ALA A 275 -10.59 -9.69 11.95
C ALA A 275 -11.86 -9.03 11.44
N SER A 276 -11.81 -7.71 11.34
CA SER A 276 -12.78 -6.95 10.56
C SER A 276 -12.13 -5.99 9.58
N ASP A 277 -10.94 -5.55 9.93
CA ASP A 277 -10.08 -4.73 9.12
C ASP A 277 -8.61 -5.13 9.35
N ARG A 278 -7.71 -4.23 9.02
CA ARG A 278 -6.25 -4.40 9.04
C ARG A 278 -5.60 -4.11 10.39
N THR A 279 -6.38 -3.66 11.39
CA THR A 279 -5.86 -3.10 12.66
C THR A 279 -5.96 -4.03 13.87
N ASP A 280 -6.58 -5.21 13.71
CA ASP A 280 -6.68 -6.26 14.73
C ASP A 280 -7.25 -5.83 16.09
N LEU A 281 -8.41 -5.16 16.10
CA LEU A 281 -9.39 -5.10 17.20
C LEU A 281 -9.93 -3.66 17.39
N PRO A 282 -11.19 -3.53 17.81
CA PRO A 282 -12.13 -4.63 18.04
C PRO A 282 -12.66 -5.24 16.75
N VAL A 283 -13.10 -6.49 16.82
CA VAL A 283 -13.81 -7.11 15.70
C VAL A 283 -15.22 -6.51 15.69
N TRP A 284 -15.58 -5.89 14.59
CA TRP A 284 -16.90 -5.35 14.33
C TRP A 284 -17.50 -6.04 13.11
N TYR A 285 -18.26 -5.30 12.31
CA TYR A 285 -18.77 -5.73 11.01
C TYR A 285 -17.88 -5.23 9.85
N PRO A 286 -17.58 -6.05 8.82
CA PRO A 286 -17.89 -7.47 8.72
C PRO A 286 -16.92 -8.34 9.55
N ILE A 287 -17.23 -9.63 9.70
CA ILE A 287 -16.38 -10.59 10.43
C ILE A 287 -15.63 -11.46 9.43
N TYR A 288 -14.30 -11.44 9.53
CA TYR A 288 -13.42 -12.38 8.85
C TYR A 288 -12.95 -13.46 9.83
N VAL A 289 -13.23 -14.72 9.50
CA VAL A 289 -12.61 -15.87 10.17
C VAL A 289 -11.35 -16.23 9.41
N ILE A 290 -10.19 -16.05 10.04
CA ILE A 290 -8.88 -16.31 9.46
C ILE A 290 -8.41 -17.70 9.90
N GLY A 291 -7.90 -18.48 8.96
CA GLY A 291 -7.56 -19.87 9.22
C GLY A 291 -6.93 -20.59 8.04
N ASP A 292 -7.10 -21.90 8.01
CA ASP A 292 -6.66 -22.74 6.90
C ASP A 292 -7.65 -23.92 6.71
N ASN A 293 -7.57 -24.52 5.53
CA ASN A 293 -8.35 -25.69 5.14
C ASN A 293 -9.87 -25.49 5.17
N PHE A 294 -10.36 -24.29 4.86
CA PHE A 294 -11.78 -24.08 4.58
C PHE A 294 -12.13 -24.57 3.17
N VAL A 295 -13.24 -25.27 3.04
CA VAL A 295 -13.71 -25.91 1.81
C VAL A 295 -15.03 -25.28 1.40
N GLU A 296 -15.04 -24.63 0.24
CA GLU A 296 -16.24 -24.00 -0.32
C GLU A 296 -17.38 -25.02 -0.48
N GLY A 297 -18.57 -24.63 -0.03
CA GLY A 297 -19.77 -25.50 -0.04
C GLY A 297 -19.81 -26.60 1.03
N LEU A 298 -18.73 -26.80 1.80
CA LEU A 298 -18.67 -27.80 2.88
C LEU A 298 -18.45 -27.17 4.25
N THR A 299 -17.59 -26.17 4.38
CA THR A 299 -17.30 -25.56 5.68
C THR A 299 -18.51 -24.79 6.19
N THR A 300 -18.88 -25.07 7.44
CA THR A 300 -19.87 -24.29 8.20
C THR A 300 -19.21 -23.60 9.38
N VAL A 301 -19.71 -22.43 9.78
CA VAL A 301 -19.27 -21.71 10.98
C VAL A 301 -20.44 -21.64 11.96
N ARG A 302 -20.26 -22.18 13.17
CA ARG A 302 -21.24 -22.02 14.27
C ARG A 302 -20.77 -20.90 15.19
N ILE A 303 -21.68 -19.98 15.50
CA ILE A 303 -21.46 -18.87 16.45
C ILE A 303 -22.44 -19.03 17.60
N THR A 304 -21.93 -19.05 18.83
CA THR A 304 -22.73 -19.18 20.06
C THR A 304 -22.36 -18.08 21.05
N GLY A 305 -23.32 -17.29 21.49
CA GLY A 305 -23.11 -16.10 22.36
C GLY A 305 -24.42 -15.49 22.84
N PRO A 306 -24.45 -14.18 23.20
CA PRO A 306 -25.61 -13.50 23.80
C PRO A 306 -26.92 -13.63 23.00
N GLY A 307 -27.69 -14.68 23.30
CA GLY A 307 -28.95 -14.98 22.60
C GLY A 307 -28.78 -15.52 21.17
N VAL A 308 -27.56 -15.87 20.77
CA VAL A 308 -27.21 -16.40 19.45
C VAL A 308 -26.68 -17.81 19.59
N ASP A 309 -27.22 -18.76 18.82
CA ASP A 309 -26.66 -20.10 18.63
C ASP A 309 -27.08 -20.61 17.26
N GLU A 310 -26.28 -20.32 16.23
CA GLU A 310 -26.65 -20.57 14.85
C GLU A 310 -25.45 -20.93 13.98
N LEU A 311 -25.73 -21.45 12.78
CA LEU A 311 -24.76 -21.50 11.71
C LEU A 311 -24.76 -20.15 11.00
N ALA A 312 -23.67 -19.42 11.14
CA ALA A 312 -23.51 -18.11 10.53
C ALA A 312 -23.56 -18.21 9.00
N PRO A 313 -24.33 -17.35 8.31
CA PRO A 313 -24.35 -17.35 6.87
C PRO A 313 -23.02 -16.82 6.33
N ILE A 314 -22.39 -17.63 5.49
CA ILE A 314 -21.10 -17.33 4.87
C ILE A 314 -21.35 -16.53 3.59
N SER A 315 -20.88 -15.28 3.54
CA SER A 315 -20.94 -14.42 2.35
C SER A 315 -19.90 -14.82 1.31
N ALA A 316 -18.68 -15.11 1.76
CA ALA A 316 -17.60 -15.57 0.89
C ALA A 316 -16.67 -16.53 1.65
N ILE A 317 -16.07 -17.45 0.92
CA ILE A 317 -15.15 -18.45 1.48
C ILE A 317 -14.03 -18.74 0.48
N ASN A 318 -12.82 -18.83 0.99
CA ASN A 318 -11.71 -19.50 0.33
C ASN A 318 -10.95 -20.32 1.37
N LYS A 319 -9.89 -21.01 0.97
CA LYS A 319 -9.11 -21.91 1.83
C LYS A 319 -8.69 -21.31 3.17
N ARG A 320 -8.44 -20.00 3.25
CA ARG A 320 -7.85 -19.34 4.42
C ARG A 320 -8.71 -18.27 5.08
N ARG A 321 -9.85 -17.93 4.47
CA ARG A 321 -10.72 -16.86 4.93
C ARG A 321 -12.18 -17.20 4.70
N ILE A 322 -12.98 -16.97 5.73
CA ILE A 322 -14.45 -16.90 5.63
C ILE A 322 -14.88 -15.47 5.94
N LEU A 323 -15.75 -14.89 5.12
CA LEU A 323 -16.39 -13.60 5.32
C LEU A 323 -17.84 -13.81 5.76
N ILE A 324 -18.23 -13.15 6.85
CA ILE A 324 -19.58 -13.12 7.39
C ILE A 324 -20.04 -11.66 7.44
N GLU A 325 -21.08 -11.34 6.66
CA GLU A 325 -21.69 -10.00 6.60
C GLU A 325 -23.04 -9.96 7.31
N VAL A 326 -23.18 -10.74 8.38
CA VAL A 326 -24.28 -10.58 9.34
C VAL A 326 -23.79 -9.73 10.50
N LEU A 327 -24.60 -8.73 10.86
CA LEU A 327 -24.38 -7.92 12.04
C LEU A 327 -24.82 -8.71 13.28
N TYR A 328 -23.86 -9.08 14.12
CA TYR A 328 -24.12 -9.65 15.44
C TYR A 328 -24.11 -8.56 16.51
N PRO A 329 -24.92 -8.68 17.59
CA PRO A 329 -24.85 -7.76 18.73
C PRO A 329 -23.46 -7.77 19.39
N SER A 330 -23.08 -6.68 20.06
CA SER A 330 -21.86 -6.66 20.86
C SER A 330 -21.89 -7.73 21.96
N GLY A 331 -20.75 -8.37 22.22
CA GLY A 331 -20.58 -9.37 23.26
C GLY A 331 -19.55 -10.45 22.95
N ASP A 332 -19.45 -11.42 23.86
CA ASP A 332 -18.50 -12.54 23.75
C ASP A 332 -19.15 -13.78 23.14
N TYR A 333 -18.54 -14.28 22.08
CA TYR A 333 -18.99 -15.42 21.30
C TYR A 333 -17.97 -16.56 21.35
N GLN A 334 -18.46 -17.77 21.17
CA GLN A 334 -17.69 -18.96 20.88
C GLN A 334 -17.95 -19.35 19.44
N VAL A 335 -16.88 -19.49 18.66
CA VAL A 335 -16.96 -19.76 17.23
C VAL A 335 -16.25 -21.07 16.91
N THR A 336 -16.88 -21.92 16.10
CA THR A 336 -16.33 -23.20 15.63
C THR A 336 -16.56 -23.35 14.13
N ALA A 337 -15.51 -23.62 13.35
CA ALA A 337 -15.63 -24.00 11.94
C ALA A 337 -15.68 -25.53 11.82
N SER A 338 -16.34 -26.07 10.80
CA SER A 338 -16.40 -27.52 10.58
C SER A 338 -16.47 -27.88 9.11
N ASN A 339 -15.64 -28.83 8.68
CA ASN A 339 -15.74 -29.50 7.37
C ASN A 339 -16.52 -30.80 7.57
N GLY A 340 -17.85 -30.75 7.40
CA GLY A 340 -18.71 -31.89 7.69
C GLY A 340 -18.57 -32.35 9.15
N ALA A 341 -18.02 -33.55 9.37
CA ALA A 341 -17.81 -34.13 10.69
C ALA A 341 -16.53 -33.64 11.41
N HIS A 342 -15.65 -32.90 10.72
CA HIS A 342 -14.36 -32.48 11.23
C HIS A 342 -14.43 -31.03 11.72
N ALA A 343 -14.50 -30.84 13.04
CA ALA A 343 -14.56 -29.52 13.66
C ALA A 343 -13.17 -28.95 13.98
N SER A 344 -13.03 -27.63 13.87
CA SER A 344 -11.89 -26.88 14.40
C SER A 344 -11.93 -26.85 15.94
N GLN A 345 -10.86 -26.33 16.54
CA GLN A 345 -10.95 -25.81 17.90
C GLN A 345 -11.99 -24.68 17.97
N THR A 346 -12.66 -24.54 19.11
CA THR A 346 -13.52 -23.40 19.40
C THR A 346 -12.64 -22.21 19.81
N LEU A 347 -12.87 -21.05 19.21
CA LEU A 347 -12.20 -19.80 19.57
C LEU A 347 -13.19 -18.78 20.13
N SER A 348 -12.73 -17.97 21.07
CA SER A 348 -13.48 -16.82 21.56
C SER A 348 -13.37 -15.65 20.58
N LEU A 349 -14.50 -14.99 20.35
CA LEU A 349 -14.63 -13.77 19.56
C LEU A 349 -15.36 -12.73 20.42
N THR A 350 -14.76 -11.57 20.64
CA THR A 350 -15.46 -10.42 21.24
C THR A 350 -15.83 -9.45 20.12
N ILE A 351 -17.11 -9.11 20.04
CA ILE A 351 -17.65 -8.11 19.11
C ILE A 351 -17.98 -6.85 19.91
N ASP A 352 -17.48 -5.69 19.47
CA ASP A 352 -17.77 -4.40 20.12
C ASP A 352 -18.91 -3.64 19.45
#